data_AF-A0A4R9QJI7-F1
#
_entry.id   AF-A0A4R9QJI7-F1
#
_cell.length_a   1.000
_cell.length_b   1.000
_cell.length_c   1.000
_cell.angle_alpha   90.00
_cell.angle_beta   90.00
_cell.angle_gamma   90.00
#
_symmetry.space_group_name_H-M   'P 1'
#
loop_
_entity.id
_entity.type
_entity.pdbx_description
1 polymer ?
#
loop_
_entity_poly.entity_id
_entity_poly.type
_entity_poly.pdbx_seq_one_letter_code
_entity_poly.pdbx_strand_id
1 'polypeptide(L)' 'MTDLSIKTCDECGSTYFAETTTMANLCPECAHRLYGYANCDHRFENGRCLACGWDGSRSEFIARLIS' A
#
# COMPACT_ATOMS: atom_id res chain seq x y z
N MET A 1 -14.81 17.24 -4.38
CA MET A 1 -14.66 15.81 -4.70
C MET A 1 -13.21 15.62 -5.05
N THR A 2 -12.40 15.13 -4.12
CA THR A 2 -10.99 14.85 -4.41
C THR A 2 -10.97 13.49 -5.09
N ASP A 3 -10.74 13.49 -6.40
CA ASP A 3 -10.68 12.28 -7.21
C ASP A 3 -9.34 11.57 -6.92
N LEU A 4 -9.32 10.75 -5.86
CA LEU A 4 -8.15 9.96 -5.51
C LEU A 4 -7.94 8.90 -6.59
N SER A 5 -6.86 9.02 -7.35
CA SER A 5 -6.51 8.02 -8.36
C SER A 5 -6.17 6.68 -7.69
N ILE A 6 -6.98 5.66 -7.95
CA ILE A 6 -6.74 4.29 -7.45
C ILE A 6 -5.80 3.58 -8.41
N LYS A 7 -4.76 2.95 -7.86
CA LYS A 7 -3.79 2.11 -8.59
C LYS A 7 -3.67 0.74 -7.95
N THR A 8 -3.13 -0.21 -8.70
CA THR A 8 -2.79 -1.54 -8.23
C THR A 8 -1.29 -1.62 -7.95
N CYS A 9 -0.92 -2.24 -6.84
CA CYS A 9 0.47 -2.43 -6.44
C CYS A 9 1.10 -3.56 -7.26
N ASP A 10 2.23 -3.28 -7.91
CA ASP A 10 2.94 -4.26 -8.75
C ASP A 10 3.49 -5.45 -7.93
N GLU A 11 3.71 -5.26 -6.62
CA GLU A 11 4.30 -6.28 -5.75
C GLU A 11 3.25 -7.21 -5.13
N CYS A 12 2.22 -6.63 -4.51
CA CYS A 12 1.23 -7.40 -3.74
C CYS A 12 -0.15 -7.50 -4.41
N GLY A 13 -0.37 -6.82 -5.54
CA GLY A 13 -1.66 -6.80 -6.24
C GLY A 13 -2.77 -6.01 -5.54
N SER A 14 -2.49 -5.41 -4.38
CA SER A 14 -3.47 -4.62 -3.63
C SER A 14 -3.78 -3.29 -4.32
N THR A 15 -5.01 -2.82 -4.22
CA THR A 15 -5.37 -1.45 -4.63
C THR A 15 -4.93 -0.43 -3.59
N TYR A 16 -4.49 0.75 -4.03
CA TYR A 16 -4.12 1.86 -3.14
C TYR A 16 -4.35 3.22 -3.82
N PHE A 17 -4.35 4.30 -3.04
CA PHE A 17 -4.46 5.67 -3.55
C PHE A 17 -3.09 6.18 -3.99
N ALA A 18 -2.95 6.56 -5.25
CA ALA A 18 -1.68 6.95 -5.86
C ALA A 18 -0.99 8.12 -5.14
N GLU A 19 -1.77 9.00 -4.53
CA GLU A 19 -1.29 10.20 -3.81
C GLU A 19 -0.61 9.88 -2.47
N THR A 20 -0.77 8.64 -1.98
CA THR A 20 -0.36 8.25 -0.62
C THR A 20 0.99 7.56 -0.57
N THR A 21 1.63 7.37 -1.74
CA THR A 21 2.94 6.74 -1.88
C THR A 21 3.87 7.63 -2.67
N THR A 22 5.15 7.61 -2.32
CA THR A 22 6.20 8.27 -3.10
C THR A 22 6.52 7.50 -4.39
N MET A 23 6.20 6.21 -4.45
CA MET A 23 6.46 5.36 -5.61
C MET A 23 5.17 5.08 -6.38
N ALA A 24 5.14 5.52 -7.65
CA ALA A 24 3.93 5.53 -8.48
C ALA A 24 3.26 4.15 -8.71
N ASN A 25 3.93 3.05 -8.40
CA ASN A 25 3.47 1.68 -8.66
C ASN A 25 3.41 0.78 -7.41
N LEU A 26 3.82 1.28 -6.23
CA LEU A 26 3.85 0.48 -5.00
C LEU A 26 2.96 1.09 -3.93
N CYS A 27 2.15 0.24 -3.28
CA CYS A 27 1.40 0.67 -2.10
C CYS A 27 2.37 1.08 -0.97
N PRO A 28 1.92 1.91 -0.01
CA PRO A 28 2.78 2.40 1.07
C PRO A 28 3.45 1.29 1.88
N GLU A 29 2.77 0.15 2.09
CA GLU A 29 3.37 -0.99 2.82
C GLU A 29 4.54 -1.59 2.04
N CYS A 30 4.37 -1.89 0.75
CA CYS A 30 5.43 -2.49 -0.07
C CYS A 30 6.59 -1.51 -0.27
N ALA A 31 6.31 -0.23 -0.53
CA ALA A 31 7.33 0.80 -0.65
C ALA A 31 8.17 0.95 0.63
N HIS A 32 7.52 0.92 1.79
CA HIS A 32 8.20 0.95 3.08
C HIS A 32 9.10 -0.27 3.30
N ARG A 33 8.59 -1.48 3.05
CA ARG A 33 9.35 -2.72 3.31
C ARG A 33 10.51 -2.95 2.34
N LEU A 34 10.35 -2.60 1.07
CA LEU A 34 11.39 -2.83 0.04
C LEU A 34 12.46 -1.74 0.02
N TYR A 35 12.07 -0.49 0.27
CA TYR A 35 12.94 0.67 0.03
C TYR A 35 13.07 1.62 1.23
N GLY A 36 12.37 1.36 2.35
CA GLY A 36 12.48 2.17 3.56
C GLY A 36 11.74 3.50 3.53
N TYR A 37 10.83 3.72 2.57
CA TYR A 37 9.99 4.92 2.54
C TYR A 37 9.08 5.04 3.77
N ALA A 38 8.53 6.22 4.01
CA ALA A 38 7.54 6.42 5.06
C ALA A 38 6.32 5.50 4.83
N ASN A 39 5.93 4.76 5.87
CA ASN A 39 4.73 3.92 5.80
C ASN A 39 3.47 4.73 6.10
N CYS A 40 2.33 4.21 5.68
CA CYS A 40 1.03 4.71 6.10
C CYS A 40 0.73 4.21 7.52
N ASP A 41 0.15 5.07 8.37
CA ASP A 41 -0.49 4.64 9.61
C ASP A 41 -1.84 3.99 9.27
N HIS A 42 -1.79 2.67 9.05
CA HIS A 42 -2.92 1.94 8.45
C HIS A 42 -4.13 1.89 9.38
N ARG A 43 -5.20 2.60 9.00
CA ARG A 43 -6.50 2.55 9.68
C ARG A 43 -7.51 1.83 8.80
N PHE A 44 -7.87 0.62 9.18
CA PHE A 44 -8.76 -0.23 8.39
C PHE A 44 -10.25 0.00 8.72
N GLU A 45 -11.07 0.10 7.68
CA GLU A 45 -12.52 0.02 7.74
C GLU A 45 -13.02 -0.79 6.53
N ASN A 46 -13.95 -1.72 6.73
CA ASN A 46 -14.46 -2.60 5.67
C ASN A 46 -13.36 -3.34 4.86
N GLY A 47 -12.26 -3.72 5.53
CA GLY A 47 -11.17 -4.48 4.90
C GLY A 47 -10.21 -3.65 4.04
N ARG A 48 -10.31 -2.32 4.04
CA ARG A 48 -9.33 -1.43 3.38
C ARG A 48 -8.88 -0.32 4.30
N CYS A 49 -7.65 0.14 4.11
CA CYS A 49 -7.13 1.30 4.81
C CYS A 49 -7.84 2.56 4.31
N LEU A 50 -8.44 3.33 5.21
CA LEU A 50 -9.09 4.61 4.90
C LEU A 50 -8.10 5.64 4.34
N ALA A 51 -6.86 5.60 4.81
CA ALA A 51 -5.83 6.56 4.42
C ALA A 51 -5.20 6.26 3.06
N CYS A 52 -4.84 5.00 2.77
CA CYS A 52 -4.11 4.64 1.55
C CYS A 52 -4.82 3.63 0.63
N GLY A 53 -6.00 3.13 0.98
CA GLY A 53 -6.76 2.17 0.18
C GLY A 53 -6.25 0.72 0.22
N TRP A 54 -5.07 0.48 0.79
CA TRP A 54 -4.46 -0.84 0.92
C TRP A 54 -5.37 -1.82 1.67
N ASP A 55 -5.52 -3.04 1.16
CA ASP A 55 -6.41 -4.08 1.71
C ASP A 55 -5.72 -5.04 2.70
N GLY A 56 -4.47 -4.79 3.04
CA GLY A 56 -3.68 -5.67 3.91
C GLY A 56 -2.91 -6.77 3.17
N SER A 57 -3.09 -6.91 1.86
CA SER A 57 -2.39 -7.93 1.07
C SER A 57 -0.88 -7.67 1.01
N ARG A 58 -0.11 -8.76 1.09
CA ARG A 58 1.36 -8.74 0.97
C ARG A 58 1.79 -9.84 0.01
N SER A 59 2.86 -9.59 -0.73
CA SER A 59 3.50 -10.64 -1.53
C SER A 59 4.18 -11.66 -0.62
N GLU A 60 4.39 -12.88 -1.13
CA GLU A 60 5.12 -13.93 -0.40
C GLU A 60 6.52 -13.46 0.01
N PHE A 61 7.19 -12.69 -0.84
CA PHE A 61 8.51 -12.13 -0.54
C PHE A 61 8.46 -11.17 0.66
N ILE A 62 7.53 -10.21 0.66
CA ILE A 62 7.34 -9.27 1.77
C ILE A 62 7.00 -10.04 3.05
N ALA A 63 6.11 -11.05 2.96
CA ALA A 63 5.72 -11.86 4.11
C ALA A 63 6.90 -12.59 4.74
N ARG A 64 7.86 -13.06 3.94
CA ARG A 64 9.12 -13.67 4.42
C ARG A 64 10.13 -12.67 4.98
N LEU A 65 10.10 -11.42 4.53
CA LEU A 65 11.01 -10.38 5.02
C LEU A 65 10.66 -9.94 6.45
N ILE A 66 9.39 -10.04 6.83
CA ILE A 66 8.84 -9.56 8.10
C ILE A 66 8.54 -10.68 9.12
N SER A 67 8.70 -11.95 8.71
CA SER A 67 8.44 -13.13 9.54
C SER A 67 9.54 -13.41 10.55
#